data_AF-A0A969I137-F1
#
_entry.id   AF-A0A969I137-F1
#
_cell.length_a   1.000
_cell.length_b   1.000
_cell.length_c   1.000
_cell.angle_alpha   90.00
_cell.angle_beta   90.00
_cell.angle_gamma   90.00
#
_symmetry.space_group_name_H-M   'P 1'
#
loop_
_entity.id
_entity.type
_entity.pdbx_description
1 polymer ?
#
loop_
_entity_poly.entity_id
_entity_poly.type
_entity_poly.pdbx_seq_one_letter_code
_entity_poly.pdbx_strand_id
1 'polypeptide(L)'
;MQASLSITLGAAMLLWPALYNGWPLVFSDTGAFMFAVLERWPQWDKPIAYALFLHATSWRITYWGTAFAQVLIVSHLVWLALRVFAVATVARHLALVAGLAGLTAAPWFASQLMPDVLAPVLVLAVLLAVLLAVLLAFARLALTLVLPALVGLAVACWGLALLAWLSIGGLAGPRPWQGRATAGANLLPPARSVGAVLALVLLAFALRAGGLLHPQARHSDHLLNANNVLEVVLGKVYFTEGLPAESGGGQAPYPPGTYLLLAPALTMLMSDLQRRVALVQLGVALLDSLVVGGLWLVLRRAGCGQRAALLGAALYLVPPPMMASLSIGEYANVGGQALALPVVALLALAPLQHIGRVRWLLFVVLLCMALLGHLGVTISLVALLAAVWLLTLLRRQGATLLALTTGGVLAAALIALFYYSAPPFVTIYQQRLAGATAVAAVPVAPLHERLFGVLSRLVVPGGYLLPLLVVAGLAGALLLWHYGQQARPLATLVAAWWGGTVLSWGLLLVARQGVRWEHFLYPALCLGAGPLLAVLWRRGWAGRTVAVGILLLIVAYGIVRWIVQIRDYLH
;
A
#
# COMPACT_ATOMS: atom_id res chain seq x y z
N MET A 1 25.82 10.80 -2.76
CA MET A 1 27.15 10.15 -2.80
C MET A 1 27.83 10.16 -1.44
N GLN A 2 27.87 11.30 -0.73
CA GLN A 2 28.59 11.44 0.55
C GLN A 2 28.22 10.42 1.66
N ALA A 3 26.93 10.12 1.88
CA ALA A 3 26.53 9.13 2.90
C ALA A 3 26.95 7.68 2.57
N SER A 4 26.91 7.30 1.30
CA SER A 4 27.34 5.96 0.88
C SER A 4 28.86 5.82 1.02
N LEU A 5 29.60 6.87 0.65
CA LEU A 5 31.03 6.93 0.85
C LEU A 5 31.40 6.84 2.34
N SER A 6 30.70 7.56 3.23
CA SER A 6 30.97 7.49 4.67
C SER A 6 30.68 6.10 5.26
N ILE A 7 29.60 5.46 4.82
CA ILE A 7 29.27 4.08 5.23
C ILE A 7 30.37 3.11 4.78
N THR A 8 30.82 3.19 3.53
CA THR A 8 31.90 2.34 3.01
C THR A 8 33.22 2.60 3.73
N LEU A 9 33.58 3.86 3.98
CA LEU A 9 34.78 4.21 4.74
C LEU A 9 34.69 3.70 6.18
N GLY A 10 33.54 3.87 6.84
CA GLY A 10 33.31 3.31 8.17
C GLY A 10 33.40 1.78 8.20
N ALA A 11 32.91 1.10 7.15
CA ALA A 11 33.04 -0.35 7.03
C ALA A 11 34.50 -0.77 6.92
N ALA A 12 35.30 -0.05 6.12
CA ALA A 12 36.75 -0.28 6.03
C ALA A 12 37.46 -0.08 7.38
N MET A 13 37.06 0.94 8.16
CA MET A 13 37.60 1.15 9.51
C MET A 13 37.27 -0.01 10.44
N LEU A 14 36.08 -0.60 10.37
CA LEU A 14 35.68 -1.73 11.22
C LEU A 14 36.31 -3.06 10.79
N LEU A 15 36.84 -3.16 9.57
CA LEU A 15 37.45 -4.38 9.03
C LEU A 15 38.92 -4.55 9.44
N TRP A 16 39.50 -3.58 10.16
CA TRP A 16 40.92 -3.56 10.47
C TRP A 16 41.46 -4.84 11.14
N PRO A 17 40.71 -5.57 12.00
CA PRO A 17 41.23 -6.80 12.59
C PRO A 17 41.39 -7.93 11.59
N ALA A 18 40.47 -8.08 10.63
CA ALA A 18 40.63 -9.04 9.54
C ALA A 18 41.83 -8.67 8.65
N LEU A 19 42.00 -7.37 8.35
CA LEU A 19 43.13 -6.88 7.57
C LEU A 19 44.47 -7.12 8.29
N TYR A 20 44.52 -6.85 9.60
CA TYR A 20 45.68 -7.13 10.44
C TYR A 20 46.00 -8.62 10.53
N ASN A 21 44.97 -9.47 10.64
CA ASN A 21 45.10 -10.92 10.67
C ASN A 21 45.47 -11.53 9.29
N GLY A 22 45.41 -10.75 8.21
CA GLY A 22 45.62 -11.25 6.85
C GLY A 22 44.50 -12.16 6.32
N TRP A 23 43.44 -12.36 7.10
CA TRP A 23 42.26 -13.16 6.75
C TRP A 23 41.08 -12.83 7.69
N PRO A 24 39.80 -12.97 7.26
CA PRO A 24 38.64 -12.88 8.15
C PRO A 24 38.81 -13.74 9.40
N LEU A 25 38.39 -13.23 10.56
CA LEU A 25 38.54 -13.96 11.81
C LEU A 25 37.56 -15.14 11.83
N VAL A 26 37.95 -16.24 12.45
CA VAL A 26 37.10 -17.44 12.59
C VAL A 26 37.00 -17.87 14.04
N PHE A 27 35.97 -18.64 14.32
CA PHE A 27 35.72 -19.24 15.62
C PHE A 27 35.57 -20.76 15.47
N SER A 28 35.57 -21.49 16.60
CA SER A 28 35.36 -22.94 16.62
C SER A 28 34.15 -23.37 15.79
N ASP A 29 33.10 -22.54 15.79
CA ASP A 29 31.83 -22.85 15.17
C ASP A 29 31.70 -22.34 13.74
N THR A 30 32.65 -21.54 13.24
CA THR A 30 32.59 -21.02 11.87
C THR A 30 32.52 -22.15 10.83
N GLY A 31 33.23 -23.26 11.09
CA GLY A 31 33.21 -24.44 10.24
C GLY A 31 31.80 -25.00 10.05
N ALA A 32 31.00 -25.07 11.12
CA ALA A 32 29.63 -25.55 11.06
C ALA A 32 28.75 -24.75 10.08
N PHE A 33 28.91 -23.42 10.05
CA PHE A 33 28.18 -22.56 9.10
C PHE A 33 28.70 -22.68 7.66
N MET A 34 30.00 -22.92 7.48
CA MET A 34 30.59 -23.14 6.15
C MET A 34 30.11 -24.45 5.53
N PHE A 35 30.05 -25.54 6.31
CA PHE A 35 29.63 -26.85 5.83
C PHE A 35 28.11 -27.00 5.68
N ALA A 36 27.31 -26.29 6.49
CA ALA A 36 25.85 -26.45 6.51
C ALA A 36 25.17 -26.32 5.13
N VAL A 37 25.61 -25.39 4.28
CA VAL A 37 25.05 -25.18 2.93
C VAL A 37 25.77 -26.01 1.86
N LEU A 38 27.09 -26.20 2.01
CA LEU A 38 27.90 -26.94 1.03
C LEU A 38 27.64 -28.44 1.06
N GLU A 39 27.52 -29.02 2.26
CA GLU A 39 27.32 -30.45 2.48
C GLU A 39 25.86 -30.83 2.76
N ARG A 40 24.95 -29.83 2.72
CA ARG A 40 23.53 -29.99 3.04
C ARG A 40 23.30 -30.60 4.43
N TRP A 41 24.20 -30.31 5.37
CA TRP A 41 24.16 -30.81 6.73
C TRP A 41 23.94 -29.67 7.73
N PRO A 42 22.72 -29.11 7.82
CA PRO A 42 22.43 -28.10 8.83
C PRO A 42 22.56 -28.70 10.23
N GLN A 43 23.34 -28.05 11.08
CA GLN A 43 23.46 -28.38 12.49
C GLN A 43 22.18 -27.93 13.20
N TRP A 44 21.58 -28.79 14.01
CA TRP A 44 20.28 -28.56 14.65
C TRP A 44 20.29 -27.40 15.66
N ASP A 45 21.45 -27.09 16.23
CA ASP A 45 21.69 -26.01 17.19
C ASP A 45 22.17 -24.69 16.55
N LYS A 46 22.34 -24.65 15.22
CA LYS A 46 22.84 -23.47 14.50
C LYS A 46 21.81 -22.90 13.52
N PRO A 47 21.56 -21.58 13.53
CA PRO A 47 20.60 -20.97 12.61
C PRO A 47 21.12 -21.01 11.16
N ILE A 48 20.36 -21.69 10.28
CA ILE A 48 20.70 -21.84 8.85
C ILE A 48 20.82 -20.51 8.11
N ALA A 49 20.15 -19.46 8.60
CA ALA A 49 20.16 -18.13 7.99
C ALA A 49 21.57 -17.54 7.85
N TYR A 50 22.44 -17.74 8.85
CA TYR A 50 23.82 -17.24 8.76
C TYR A 50 24.65 -18.04 7.76
N ALA A 51 24.45 -19.36 7.67
CA ALA A 51 25.10 -20.18 6.68
C ALA A 51 24.72 -19.78 5.24
N LEU A 52 23.44 -19.46 5.01
CA LEU A 52 22.96 -18.92 3.72
C LEU A 52 23.57 -17.55 3.40
N PHE A 53 23.65 -16.67 4.39
CA PHE A 53 24.30 -15.36 4.26
C PHE A 53 25.77 -15.51 3.86
N LEU A 54 26.52 -16.31 4.62
CA LEU A 54 27.93 -16.60 4.39
C LEU A 54 28.17 -17.22 3.00
N HIS A 55 27.27 -18.09 2.53
CA HIS A 55 27.35 -18.65 1.18
C HIS A 55 27.08 -17.60 0.09
N ALA A 56 26.05 -16.75 0.29
CA ALA A 56 25.66 -15.72 -0.66
C ALA A 56 26.71 -14.61 -0.80
N THR A 57 27.39 -14.24 0.29
CA THR A 57 28.39 -13.16 0.29
C THR A 57 29.80 -13.63 -0.02
N SER A 58 30.09 -14.92 0.14
CA SER A 58 31.40 -15.46 -0.22
C SER A 58 31.54 -15.79 -1.71
N TRP A 59 30.41 -15.93 -2.43
CA TRP A 59 30.35 -16.39 -3.82
C TRP A 59 31.11 -17.70 -4.09
N ARG A 60 31.40 -18.50 -3.04
CA ARG A 60 32.30 -19.66 -3.09
C ARG A 60 33.73 -19.35 -3.54
N ILE A 61 34.12 -18.07 -3.57
CA ILE A 61 35.45 -17.63 -4.01
C ILE A 61 36.25 -17.16 -2.79
N THR A 62 35.65 -16.35 -1.91
CA THR A 62 36.38 -15.72 -0.80
C THR A 62 35.46 -15.30 0.34
N TYR A 63 35.89 -15.54 1.58
CA TYR A 63 35.13 -15.08 2.75
C TYR A 63 35.37 -13.60 3.10
N TRP A 64 36.27 -12.93 2.40
CA TRP A 64 36.44 -11.48 2.50
C TRP A 64 35.16 -10.72 2.14
N GLY A 65 34.36 -11.24 1.19
CA GLY A 65 33.06 -10.67 0.84
C GLY A 65 32.07 -10.72 2.01
N THR A 66 32.08 -11.81 2.77
CA THR A 66 31.25 -12.00 3.97
C THR A 66 31.66 -11.05 5.10
N ALA A 67 32.96 -10.99 5.41
CA ALA A 67 33.47 -10.06 6.43
C ALA A 67 33.17 -8.61 6.05
N PHE A 68 33.39 -8.22 4.79
CA PHE A 68 33.05 -6.89 4.29
C PHE A 68 31.55 -6.57 4.39
N ALA A 69 30.68 -7.53 4.04
CA ALA A 69 29.24 -7.37 4.16
C ALA A 69 28.82 -7.15 5.62
N GLN A 70 29.41 -7.86 6.58
CA GLN A 70 29.14 -7.69 8.01
C GLN A 70 29.50 -6.28 8.51
N VAL A 71 30.73 -5.82 8.25
CA VAL A 71 31.16 -4.48 8.68
C VAL A 71 30.39 -3.37 7.97
N LEU A 72 29.93 -3.61 6.74
CA LEU A 72 29.08 -2.69 6.00
C LEU A 72 27.70 -2.56 6.63
N ILE A 73 27.10 -3.68 7.07
CA ILE A 73 25.84 -3.69 7.82
C ILE A 73 25.99 -2.89 9.12
N VAL A 74 27.05 -3.15 9.91
CA VAL A 74 27.32 -2.44 11.16
C VAL A 74 27.48 -0.94 10.92
N SER A 75 28.33 -0.54 9.97
CA SER A 75 28.55 0.86 9.61
C SER A 75 27.26 1.56 9.15
N HIS A 76 26.42 0.85 8.39
CA HIS A 76 25.11 1.37 7.96
C HIS A 76 24.15 1.55 9.12
N LEU A 77 24.14 0.65 10.10
CA LEU A 77 23.28 0.76 11.28
C LEU A 77 23.69 1.92 12.18
N VAL A 78 24.98 2.15 12.36
CA VAL A 78 25.48 3.34 13.06
C VAL A 78 25.01 4.62 12.35
N TRP A 79 25.02 4.63 11.01
CA TRP A 79 24.46 5.74 10.23
C TRP A 79 22.95 5.92 10.46
N LEU A 80 22.18 4.83 10.52
CA LEU A 80 20.75 4.87 10.80
C LEU A 80 20.45 5.34 12.22
N ALA A 81 21.21 4.89 13.22
CA ALA A 81 21.08 5.33 14.61
C ALA A 81 21.29 6.85 14.75
N LEU A 82 22.36 7.39 14.15
CA LEU A 82 22.59 8.84 14.12
C LEU A 82 21.48 9.61 13.40
N ARG A 83 20.84 8.99 12.41
CA ARG A 83 19.71 9.57 11.68
C ARG A 83 18.44 9.62 12.51
N VAL A 84 18.20 8.63 13.37
CA VAL A 84 17.06 8.61 14.30
C VAL A 84 17.14 9.81 15.25
N PHE A 85 18.34 10.11 15.75
CA PHE A 85 18.58 11.27 16.61
C PHE A 85 18.75 12.60 15.86
N ALA A 86 18.46 12.64 14.55
CA ALA A 86 18.61 13.83 13.70
C ALA A 86 20.00 14.49 13.70
N VAL A 87 21.06 13.74 14.06
CA VAL A 87 22.44 14.25 14.18
C VAL A 87 23.38 13.69 13.12
N ALA A 88 22.89 12.88 12.18
CA ALA A 88 23.69 12.24 11.14
C ALA A 88 24.39 13.25 10.21
N THR A 89 25.70 13.37 10.38
CA THR A 89 26.61 14.01 9.43
C THR A 89 27.74 13.03 9.09
N VAL A 90 28.40 13.20 7.93
CA VAL A 90 29.54 12.35 7.54
C VAL A 90 30.63 12.37 8.61
N ALA A 91 30.96 13.56 9.12
CA ALA A 91 31.97 13.72 10.17
C ALA A 91 31.59 12.97 11.46
N ARG A 92 30.33 13.10 11.93
CA ARG A 92 29.87 12.43 13.15
C ARG A 92 29.80 10.92 12.99
N HIS A 93 29.39 10.44 11.82
CA HIS A 93 29.38 9.01 11.52
C HIS A 93 30.80 8.43 11.50
N LEU A 94 31.71 9.05 10.76
CA LEU A 94 33.10 8.60 10.70
C LEU A 94 33.79 8.71 12.07
N ALA A 95 33.55 9.78 12.83
CA ALA A 95 34.09 9.92 14.18
C ALA A 95 33.56 8.84 15.13
N LEU A 96 32.26 8.53 15.07
CA LEU A 96 31.66 7.48 15.89
C LEU A 96 32.19 6.10 15.49
N VAL A 97 32.28 5.82 14.18
CA VAL A 97 32.83 4.54 13.69
C VAL A 97 34.32 4.42 14.01
N ALA A 98 35.09 5.51 13.94
CA ALA A 98 36.49 5.53 14.37
C ALA A 98 36.62 5.24 15.86
N GLY A 99 35.76 5.84 16.69
CA GLY A 99 35.67 5.54 18.12
C GLY A 99 35.32 4.08 18.39
N LEU A 100 34.34 3.52 17.68
CA LEU A 100 34.00 2.09 17.79
C LEU A 100 35.15 1.19 17.34
N ALA A 101 35.83 1.53 16.25
CA ALA A 101 36.96 0.77 15.72
C ALA A 101 38.21 0.82 16.61
N GLY A 102 38.46 1.94 17.30
CA GLY A 102 39.66 2.14 18.10
C GLY A 102 39.49 1.89 19.60
N LEU A 103 38.28 2.05 20.14
CA LEU A 103 38.02 2.09 21.58
C LEU A 103 37.15 0.92 22.08
N THR A 104 36.72 0.01 21.20
CA THR A 104 35.82 -1.09 21.58
C THR A 104 36.23 -2.41 20.94
N ALA A 105 35.63 -3.51 21.40
CA ALA A 105 35.80 -4.84 20.78
C ALA A 105 34.97 -5.02 19.49
N ALA A 106 34.11 -4.06 19.12
CA ALA A 106 33.22 -4.14 17.97
C ALA A 106 33.88 -4.59 16.64
N PRO A 107 35.04 -4.07 16.21
CA PRO A 107 35.64 -4.47 14.94
C PRO A 107 36.13 -5.92 14.95
N TRP A 108 36.48 -6.49 16.11
CA TRP A 108 36.92 -7.87 16.25
C TRP A 108 35.77 -8.84 16.00
N PHE A 109 34.61 -8.58 16.64
CA PHE A 109 33.40 -9.36 16.39
C PHE A 109 32.87 -9.14 14.96
N ALA A 110 32.92 -7.92 14.44
CA ALA A 110 32.41 -7.64 13.09
C ALA A 110 33.25 -8.26 11.97
N SER A 111 34.54 -8.46 12.25
CA SER A 111 35.50 -9.11 11.34
C SER A 111 35.51 -10.64 11.49
N GLN A 112 34.77 -11.20 12.46
CA GLN A 112 34.64 -12.63 12.68
C GLN A 112 33.50 -13.22 11.84
N LEU A 113 33.76 -14.33 11.15
CA LEU A 113 32.76 -15.08 10.36
C LEU A 113 31.84 -15.87 11.29
N MET A 114 31.10 -15.14 12.10
CA MET A 114 30.14 -15.64 13.07
C MET A 114 28.90 -14.75 13.10
N PRO A 115 27.72 -15.29 13.43
CA PRO A 115 26.49 -14.52 13.56
C PRO A 115 26.49 -13.57 14.76
N ASP A 116 27.45 -13.65 15.68
CA ASP A 116 27.50 -12.85 16.91
C ASP A 116 27.47 -11.35 16.66
N VAL A 117 28.02 -10.85 15.55
CA VAL A 117 27.89 -9.43 15.17
C VAL A 117 26.44 -9.03 14.88
N LEU A 118 25.59 -9.97 14.48
CA LEU A 118 24.17 -9.75 14.23
C LEU A 118 23.36 -9.71 15.55
N ALA A 119 23.90 -10.16 16.67
CA ALA A 119 23.21 -10.09 17.97
C ALA A 119 23.12 -8.64 18.49
N PRO A 120 24.17 -7.79 18.52
CA PRO A 120 24.05 -6.36 18.81
C PRO A 120 23.19 -5.61 17.79
N VAL A 121 23.17 -6.06 16.52
CA VAL A 121 22.30 -5.51 15.47
C VAL A 121 20.84 -5.83 15.75
N LEU A 122 20.54 -7.06 16.17
CA LEU A 122 19.23 -7.47 16.64
C LEU A 122 18.87 -6.72 17.92
N VAL A 123 19.79 -6.55 18.88
CA VAL A 123 19.56 -5.77 20.10
C VAL A 123 19.31 -4.30 19.77
N LEU A 124 19.96 -3.69 18.78
CA LEU A 124 19.68 -2.31 18.36
C LEU A 124 18.37 -2.19 17.58
N ALA A 125 18.05 -3.18 16.73
CA ALA A 125 16.77 -3.26 16.05
C ALA A 125 15.61 -3.52 17.03
N VAL A 126 15.84 -4.37 18.03
CA VAL A 126 14.95 -4.63 19.17
C VAL A 126 14.90 -3.41 20.06
N LEU A 127 15.98 -2.67 20.30
CA LEU A 127 15.96 -1.43 21.09
C LEU A 127 15.18 -0.35 20.35
N LEU A 128 15.30 -0.23 19.03
CA LEU A 128 14.48 0.67 18.21
C LEU A 128 13.03 0.21 18.15
N ALA A 129 12.78 -1.09 18.07
CA ALA A 129 11.44 -1.68 18.13
C ALA A 129 10.83 -1.59 19.53
N VAL A 130 11.64 -1.65 20.59
CA VAL A 130 11.29 -1.48 22.00
C VAL A 130 11.10 -0.01 22.29
N LEU A 131 11.87 0.92 21.71
CA LEU A 131 11.62 2.35 21.83
C LEU A 131 10.32 2.74 21.12
N LEU A 132 10.05 2.15 19.95
CA LEU A 132 8.76 2.22 19.26
C LEU A 132 7.65 1.57 20.10
N ALA A 133 7.90 0.40 20.68
CA ALA A 133 6.97 -0.33 21.53
C ALA A 133 6.77 0.35 22.89
N VAL A 134 7.73 1.12 23.40
CA VAL A 134 7.68 1.90 24.64
C VAL A 134 6.92 3.21 24.38
N LEU A 135 7.17 3.88 23.26
CA LEU A 135 6.33 4.97 22.75
C LEU A 135 4.87 4.50 22.53
N LEU A 136 4.67 3.25 22.12
CA LEU A 136 3.36 2.60 22.02
C LEU A 136 2.85 2.04 23.38
N ALA A 137 3.72 1.67 24.33
CA ALA A 137 3.35 1.09 25.63
C ALA A 137 3.03 2.15 26.68
N PHE A 138 3.52 3.38 26.52
CA PHE A 138 2.94 4.56 27.19
C PHE A 138 1.47 4.78 26.78
N ALA A 139 0.94 4.03 25.78
CA ALA A 139 -0.48 3.93 25.44
C ALA A 139 -1.19 2.63 25.91
N ARG A 140 -0.73 2.03 27.04
CA ARG A 140 -1.32 0.90 27.81
C ARG A 140 -1.05 -0.55 27.34
N LEU A 141 -1.11 -1.43 28.35
CA LEU A 141 -0.84 -2.87 28.52
C LEU A 141 -1.23 -3.90 27.43
N ALA A 142 -1.87 -3.52 26.32
CA ALA A 142 -2.39 -4.48 25.33
C ALA A 142 -1.30 -5.07 24.40
N LEU A 143 -0.13 -4.44 24.32
CA LEU A 143 0.93 -4.81 23.35
C LEU A 143 1.72 -6.07 23.71
N THR A 144 1.76 -6.47 24.98
CA THR A 144 2.47 -7.69 25.41
C THR A 144 1.84 -8.97 24.86
N LEU A 145 0.51 -8.98 24.62
CA LEU A 145 -0.18 -10.12 24.02
C LEU A 145 0.00 -10.23 22.49
N VAL A 146 0.25 -9.10 21.81
CA VAL A 146 0.26 -9.01 20.32
C VAL A 146 1.68 -9.02 19.77
N LEU A 147 2.71 -8.88 20.62
CA LEU A 147 4.11 -8.80 20.23
C LEU A 147 4.56 -9.95 19.30
N PRO A 148 4.18 -11.23 19.53
CA PRO A 148 4.55 -12.33 18.62
C PRO A 148 3.90 -12.20 17.23
N ALA A 149 2.64 -11.74 17.16
CA ALA A 149 1.93 -11.51 15.91
C ALA A 149 2.49 -10.31 15.15
N LEU A 150 2.90 -9.24 15.85
CA LEU A 150 3.59 -8.10 15.27
C LEU A 150 4.99 -8.46 14.75
N VAL A 151 5.72 -9.33 15.45
CA VAL A 151 7.01 -9.88 14.99
C VAL A 151 6.81 -10.75 13.75
N GLY A 152 5.83 -11.65 13.75
CA GLY A 152 5.47 -12.45 12.57
C GLY A 152 5.06 -11.59 11.37
N LEU A 153 4.27 -10.55 11.61
CA LEU A 153 3.87 -9.57 10.59
C LEU A 153 5.08 -8.77 10.08
N ALA A 154 5.99 -8.35 10.95
CA ALA A 154 7.21 -7.64 10.56
C ALA A 154 8.13 -8.54 9.72
N VAL A 155 8.28 -9.82 10.09
CA VAL A 155 9.04 -10.83 9.33
C VAL A 155 8.38 -11.10 7.97
N ALA A 156 7.05 -11.22 7.92
CA ALA A 156 6.31 -11.38 6.67
C ALA A 156 6.46 -10.14 5.77
N CYS A 157 6.36 -8.93 6.34
CA CYS A 157 6.60 -7.68 5.64
C CYS A 157 8.03 -7.63 5.09
N TRP A 158 9.01 -8.04 5.88
CA TRP A 158 10.42 -8.07 5.46
C TRP A 158 10.66 -9.11 4.36
N GLY A 159 10.05 -10.29 4.46
CA GLY A 159 10.08 -11.31 3.42
C GLY A 159 9.44 -10.83 2.11
N LEU A 160 8.29 -10.16 2.19
CA LEU A 160 7.65 -9.54 1.02
C LEU A 160 8.50 -8.39 0.44
N ALA A 161 9.15 -7.59 1.29
CA ALA A 161 10.10 -6.55 0.87
C ALA A 161 11.26 -7.15 0.08
N LEU A 162 11.82 -8.24 0.61
CA LEU A 162 12.95 -8.94 0.03
C LEU A 162 12.55 -9.59 -1.29
N LEU A 163 11.40 -10.28 -1.35
CA LEU A 163 10.88 -10.86 -2.59
C LEU A 163 10.62 -9.78 -3.64
N ALA A 164 9.96 -8.68 -3.29
CA ALA A 164 9.74 -7.56 -4.21
C ALA A 164 11.06 -6.95 -4.69
N TRP A 165 12.05 -6.80 -3.80
CA TRP A 165 13.38 -6.31 -4.15
C TRP A 165 14.14 -7.27 -5.08
N LEU A 166 14.06 -8.58 -4.84
CA LEU A 166 14.65 -9.62 -5.69
C LEU A 166 13.96 -9.73 -7.05
N SER A 167 12.63 -9.61 -7.11
CA SER A 167 11.87 -9.62 -8.38
C SER A 167 12.20 -8.40 -9.24
N ILE A 168 12.38 -7.23 -8.62
CA ILE A 168 12.76 -5.99 -9.33
C ILE A 168 14.26 -6.01 -9.68
N GLY A 169 15.12 -6.51 -8.79
CA GLY A 169 16.56 -6.65 -8.99
C GLY A 169 16.92 -7.69 -10.06
N GLY A 170 16.16 -8.77 -10.17
CA GLY A 170 16.33 -9.81 -11.19
C GLY A 170 15.91 -9.35 -12.61
N LEU A 171 14.99 -8.39 -12.71
CA LEU A 171 14.63 -7.74 -13.98
C LEU A 171 15.61 -6.62 -14.37
N ALA A 172 16.36 -6.09 -13.40
CA ALA A 172 17.42 -5.11 -13.59
C ALA A 172 18.79 -5.80 -13.74
N GLY A 173 18.92 -6.69 -14.73
CA GLY A 173 20.21 -7.31 -15.05
C GLY A 173 21.30 -6.26 -15.38
N PRO A 174 22.58 -6.57 -15.18
CA PRO A 174 23.69 -5.67 -15.46
C PRO A 174 23.94 -5.62 -16.98
N ARG A 175 23.13 -4.84 -17.70
CA ARG A 175 23.46 -4.45 -19.08
C ARG A 175 23.37 -2.93 -19.20
N PRO A 176 24.50 -2.23 -19.41
CA PRO A 176 24.46 -0.83 -19.79
C PRO A 176 23.96 -0.78 -21.23
N TRP A 177 22.67 -0.54 -21.42
CA TRP A 177 22.11 -0.30 -22.74
C TRP A 177 22.53 1.10 -23.20
N GLN A 178 23.70 1.18 -23.82
CA GLN A 178 24.15 2.34 -24.60
C GLN A 178 23.36 2.41 -25.91
N GLY A 179 22.06 2.69 -25.82
CA GLY A 179 21.16 2.91 -26.95
C GLY A 179 20.54 4.29 -26.89
N ARG A 180 20.91 5.15 -27.84
CA ARG A 180 20.46 6.53 -28.11
C ARG A 180 19.30 7.05 -27.24
N ALA A 181 19.61 8.09 -26.49
CA ALA A 181 18.65 8.94 -25.78
C ALA A 181 17.53 9.41 -26.71
N THR A 182 16.38 8.76 -26.60
CA THR A 182 15.09 9.36 -26.93
C THR A 182 14.46 9.79 -25.61
N ALA A 183 14.09 11.06 -25.53
CA ALA A 183 13.46 11.65 -24.36
C ALA A 183 12.16 10.88 -24.03
N GLY A 184 12.22 10.01 -23.01
CA GLY A 184 11.03 9.29 -22.54
C GLY A 184 11.24 7.92 -21.88
N ALA A 185 12.42 7.30 -21.96
CA ALA A 185 12.58 5.87 -21.66
C ALA A 185 13.45 5.50 -20.43
N ASN A 186 13.48 6.31 -19.36
CA ASN A 186 13.97 5.80 -18.07
C ASN A 186 12.83 5.06 -17.34
N LEU A 187 12.57 3.83 -17.78
CA LEU A 187 11.45 2.99 -17.29
C LEU A 187 11.64 2.44 -15.87
N LEU A 188 12.88 2.37 -15.37
CA LEU A 188 13.16 1.90 -14.01
C LEU A 188 13.65 3.06 -13.12
N PRO A 189 12.91 3.37 -12.03
CA PRO A 189 13.33 4.36 -11.05
C PRO A 189 14.60 3.90 -10.32
N PRO A 190 15.42 4.83 -9.78
CA PRO A 190 16.61 4.46 -9.01
C PRO A 190 16.24 3.50 -7.88
N ALA A 191 17.06 2.47 -7.59
CA ALA A 191 16.78 1.45 -6.58
C ALA A 191 16.36 2.04 -5.20
N ARG A 192 16.93 3.19 -4.81
CA ARG A 192 16.53 3.93 -3.59
C ARG A 192 15.07 4.39 -3.59
N SER A 193 14.56 4.75 -4.76
CA SER A 193 13.18 5.20 -4.94
C SER A 193 12.19 4.04 -4.83
N VAL A 194 12.58 2.87 -5.32
CA VAL A 194 11.83 1.61 -5.19
C VAL A 194 11.81 1.15 -3.73
N GLY A 195 12.96 1.15 -3.05
CA GLY A 195 13.02 0.79 -1.63
C GLY A 195 12.16 1.70 -0.74
N ALA A 196 12.12 3.01 -1.04
CA ALA A 196 11.28 3.95 -0.30
C ALA A 196 9.77 3.68 -0.49
N VAL A 197 9.31 3.38 -1.71
CA VAL A 197 7.89 3.08 -1.92
C VAL A 197 7.50 1.71 -1.37
N LEU A 198 8.38 0.70 -1.46
CA LEU A 198 8.16 -0.59 -0.80
C LEU A 198 8.06 -0.43 0.72
N ALA A 199 8.94 0.37 1.33
CA ALA A 199 8.86 0.68 2.74
C ALA A 199 7.54 1.36 3.11
N LEU A 200 7.03 2.28 2.27
CA LEU A 200 5.71 2.88 2.48
C LEU A 200 4.59 1.85 2.37
N VAL A 201 4.57 0.99 1.34
CA VAL A 201 3.55 -0.07 1.19
C VAL A 201 3.54 -1.00 2.40
N LEU A 202 4.72 -1.43 2.87
CA LEU A 202 4.85 -2.32 4.02
C LEU A 202 4.46 -1.64 5.33
N LEU A 203 4.83 -0.37 5.51
CA LEU A 203 4.37 0.42 6.66
C LEU A 203 2.85 0.54 6.64
N ALA A 204 2.26 0.83 5.48
CA ALA A 204 0.82 0.91 5.31
C ALA A 204 0.14 -0.44 5.63
N PHE A 205 0.72 -1.54 5.20
CA PHE A 205 0.21 -2.89 5.49
C PHE A 205 0.33 -3.21 6.98
N ALA A 206 1.46 -2.94 7.60
CA ALA A 206 1.69 -3.16 9.03
C ALA A 206 0.72 -2.37 9.91
N LEU A 207 0.44 -1.10 9.56
CA LEU A 207 -0.50 -0.26 10.30
C LEU A 207 -1.95 -0.79 10.21
N ARG A 208 -2.37 -1.23 9.03
CA ARG A 208 -3.70 -1.83 8.80
C ARG A 208 -3.84 -3.19 9.48
N ALA A 209 -2.92 -4.10 9.19
CA ALA A 209 -2.92 -5.46 9.75
C ALA A 209 -2.78 -5.44 11.27
N GLY A 210 -1.94 -4.55 11.83
CA GLY A 210 -1.76 -4.42 13.26
C GLY A 210 -3.05 -4.05 14.01
N GLY A 211 -3.94 -3.26 13.42
CA GLY A 211 -5.25 -3.01 14.04
C GLY A 211 -6.31 -4.05 13.73
N LEU A 212 -6.28 -4.68 12.55
CA LEU A 212 -7.21 -5.77 12.22
C LEU A 212 -6.99 -7.00 13.09
N LEU A 213 -5.74 -7.30 13.41
CA LEU A 213 -5.35 -8.43 14.26
C LEU A 213 -5.32 -8.06 15.75
N HIS A 214 -5.74 -6.83 16.11
CA HIS A 214 -5.73 -6.39 17.50
C HIS A 214 -6.79 -7.17 18.30
N PRO A 215 -6.50 -7.72 19.50
CA PRO A 215 -7.42 -8.59 20.23
C PRO A 215 -8.76 -7.93 20.60
N GLN A 216 -8.75 -6.62 20.81
CA GLN A 216 -9.95 -5.83 21.10
C GLN A 216 -10.69 -5.37 19.84
N ALA A 217 -10.11 -5.55 18.64
CA ALA A 217 -10.81 -5.21 17.41
C ALA A 217 -12.00 -6.14 17.23
N ARG A 218 -13.19 -5.53 17.13
CA ARG A 218 -14.43 -6.21 16.79
C ARG A 218 -14.82 -5.81 15.38
N HIS A 219 -15.44 -6.73 14.67
CA HIS A 219 -15.88 -6.53 13.31
C HIS A 219 -17.27 -7.15 13.15
N SER A 220 -18.16 -6.49 12.42
CA SER A 220 -19.49 -7.02 12.09
C SER A 220 -19.40 -8.14 11.07
N ASP A 221 -18.85 -7.85 9.90
CA ASP A 221 -19.00 -8.71 8.72
C ASP A 221 -17.81 -9.66 8.47
N HIS A 222 -16.85 -9.75 9.39
CA HIS A 222 -15.63 -10.53 9.17
C HIS A 222 -15.89 -12.02 8.92
N LEU A 223 -16.86 -12.62 9.63
CA LEU A 223 -17.25 -14.02 9.43
C LEU A 223 -17.99 -14.22 8.09
N LEU A 224 -18.81 -13.25 7.69
CA LEU A 224 -19.49 -13.25 6.40
C LEU A 224 -18.47 -13.31 5.25
N ASN A 225 -17.50 -12.39 5.26
CA ASN A 225 -16.46 -12.36 4.23
C ASN A 225 -15.59 -13.64 4.24
N ALA A 226 -15.30 -14.21 5.41
CA ALA A 226 -14.55 -15.46 5.52
C ALA A 226 -15.31 -16.66 4.93
N ASN A 227 -16.63 -16.71 5.10
CA ASN A 227 -17.48 -17.72 4.47
C ASN A 227 -17.56 -17.50 2.95
N ASN A 228 -17.70 -16.26 2.48
CA ASN A 228 -17.77 -15.97 1.05
C ASN A 228 -16.50 -16.42 0.30
N VAL A 229 -15.31 -16.28 0.90
CA VAL A 229 -14.07 -16.83 0.31
C VAL A 229 -14.10 -18.36 0.22
N LEU A 230 -14.62 -19.05 1.25
CA LEU A 230 -14.80 -20.50 1.21
C LEU A 230 -15.79 -20.91 0.13
N GLU A 231 -16.92 -20.22 0.04
CA GLU A 231 -17.96 -20.49 -0.94
C GLU A 231 -17.45 -20.36 -2.38
N VAL A 232 -16.63 -19.34 -2.67
CA VAL A 232 -15.94 -19.21 -3.98
C VAL A 232 -15.09 -20.43 -4.29
N VAL A 233 -14.32 -20.93 -3.32
CA VAL A 233 -13.48 -22.13 -3.53
C VAL A 233 -14.31 -23.39 -3.73
N LEU A 234 -15.50 -23.45 -3.14
CA LEU A 234 -16.48 -24.52 -3.38
C LEU A 234 -17.26 -24.35 -4.71
N GLY A 235 -16.92 -23.34 -5.52
CA GLY A 235 -17.55 -23.09 -6.82
C GLY A 235 -18.84 -22.27 -6.75
N LYS A 236 -19.22 -21.75 -5.58
CA LYS A 236 -20.36 -20.84 -5.44
C LYS A 236 -19.88 -19.40 -5.62
N VAL A 237 -20.35 -18.74 -6.67
CA VAL A 237 -19.93 -17.35 -6.99
C VAL A 237 -21.09 -16.36 -6.99
N TYR A 238 -22.34 -16.84 -6.92
CA TYR A 238 -23.54 -16.02 -6.90
C TYR A 238 -24.01 -15.79 -5.46
N PHE A 239 -23.55 -14.69 -4.87
CA PHE A 239 -23.91 -14.31 -3.50
C PHE A 239 -25.03 -13.29 -3.46
N THR A 240 -25.84 -13.34 -2.41
CA THR A 240 -26.86 -12.33 -2.09
C THR A 240 -26.71 -11.92 -0.64
N GLU A 241 -26.82 -10.63 -0.36
CA GLU A 241 -26.83 -10.11 1.00
C GLU A 241 -27.99 -9.14 1.24
N GLY A 242 -28.42 -9.06 2.49
CA GLY A 242 -29.47 -8.13 2.92
C GLY A 242 -28.96 -6.69 2.91
N LEU A 243 -29.67 -5.79 2.20
CA LEU A 243 -29.43 -4.36 2.28
C LEU A 243 -30.03 -3.79 3.58
N PRO A 244 -29.37 -2.80 4.21
CA PRO A 244 -29.99 -1.97 5.23
C PRO A 244 -31.28 -1.32 4.71
N ALA A 245 -32.23 -1.07 5.60
CA ALA A 245 -33.50 -0.42 5.27
C ALA A 245 -33.31 0.93 4.53
N GLU A 246 -32.30 1.69 4.94
CA GLU A 246 -31.89 2.97 4.37
C GLU A 246 -31.41 2.87 2.92
N SER A 247 -30.86 1.71 2.54
CA SER A 247 -30.41 1.38 1.18
C SER A 247 -31.49 0.61 0.39
N GLY A 248 -32.75 0.76 0.77
CA GLY A 248 -33.90 0.16 0.09
C GLY A 248 -34.30 -1.22 0.60
N GLY A 249 -33.55 -1.82 1.53
CA GLY A 249 -33.87 -3.10 2.16
C GLY A 249 -33.85 -4.32 1.21
N GLY A 250 -34.01 -5.50 1.80
CA GLY A 250 -34.13 -6.78 1.07
C GLY A 250 -32.82 -7.29 0.45
N GLN A 251 -32.90 -8.45 -0.19
CA GLN A 251 -31.72 -9.11 -0.79
C GLN A 251 -31.21 -8.35 -2.01
N ALA A 252 -29.89 -8.27 -2.15
CA ALA A 252 -29.20 -7.71 -3.31
C ALA A 252 -28.00 -8.58 -3.70
N PRO A 253 -27.64 -8.61 -5.00
CA PRO A 253 -26.42 -9.30 -5.43
C PRO A 253 -25.19 -8.77 -4.71
N TYR A 254 -24.30 -9.68 -4.32
CA TYR A 254 -23.07 -9.37 -3.61
C TYR A 254 -21.86 -9.85 -4.43
N PRO A 255 -21.19 -8.95 -5.18
CA PRO A 255 -20.16 -9.35 -6.13
C PRO A 255 -18.95 -10.10 -5.51
N PRO A 256 -18.42 -11.14 -6.18
CA PRO A 256 -17.38 -12.03 -5.63
C PRO A 256 -15.94 -11.58 -5.91
N GLY A 257 -15.71 -10.44 -6.55
CA GLY A 257 -14.43 -10.06 -7.16
C GLY A 257 -13.25 -10.04 -6.18
N THR A 258 -13.45 -9.50 -4.98
CA THR A 258 -12.44 -9.51 -3.92
C THR A 258 -12.08 -10.94 -3.50
N TYR A 259 -13.09 -11.80 -3.37
CA TYR A 259 -12.91 -13.19 -2.92
C TYR A 259 -12.26 -14.06 -3.98
N LEU A 260 -12.58 -13.85 -5.26
CA LEU A 260 -11.91 -14.51 -6.39
C LEU A 260 -10.41 -14.24 -6.40
N LEU A 261 -10.00 -13.02 -6.03
CA LEU A 261 -8.58 -12.66 -5.94
C LEU A 261 -7.87 -13.34 -4.74
N LEU A 262 -8.58 -13.55 -3.64
CA LEU A 262 -8.05 -14.19 -2.43
C LEU A 262 -8.11 -15.72 -2.46
N ALA A 263 -8.99 -16.31 -3.28
CA ALA A 263 -9.24 -17.74 -3.36
C ALA A 263 -7.97 -18.61 -3.57
N PRO A 264 -6.98 -18.23 -4.42
CA PRO A 264 -5.76 -19.02 -4.58
C PRO A 264 -4.94 -19.17 -3.30
N ALA A 265 -4.98 -18.20 -2.39
CA ALA A 265 -4.27 -18.30 -1.12
C ALA A 265 -4.96 -19.30 -0.16
N LEU A 266 -6.26 -19.55 -0.34
CA LEU A 266 -7.00 -20.54 0.46
C LEU A 266 -6.63 -21.98 0.08
N THR A 267 -6.25 -22.25 -1.17
CA THR A 267 -5.84 -23.62 -1.56
C THR A 267 -4.53 -24.03 -0.87
N MET A 268 -3.72 -23.06 -0.44
CA MET A 268 -2.50 -23.27 0.34
C MET A 268 -2.74 -23.27 1.86
N LEU A 269 -3.85 -22.69 2.33
CA LEU A 269 -4.17 -22.46 3.74
C LEU A 269 -5.47 -23.20 4.11
N MET A 270 -5.34 -24.40 4.69
CA MET A 270 -6.44 -25.34 4.98
C MET A 270 -7.62 -24.77 5.81
N SER A 271 -8.73 -25.53 5.77
CA SER A 271 -10.16 -25.36 6.15
C SER A 271 -10.60 -24.74 7.48
N ASP A 272 -9.73 -24.10 8.27
CA ASP A 272 -10.12 -23.51 9.56
C ASP A 272 -10.71 -22.08 9.43
N LEU A 273 -11.74 -21.77 10.24
CA LEU A 273 -12.45 -20.48 10.19
C LEU A 273 -11.54 -19.31 10.57
N GLN A 274 -10.72 -19.44 11.61
CA GLN A 274 -9.85 -18.35 12.06
C GLN A 274 -8.80 -18.00 10.99
N ARG A 275 -8.25 -19.02 10.31
CA ARG A 275 -7.33 -18.82 9.19
C ARG A 275 -8.00 -18.14 8.00
N ARG A 276 -9.27 -18.45 7.71
CA ARG A 276 -10.04 -17.74 6.67
C ARG A 276 -10.27 -16.27 7.00
N VAL A 277 -10.63 -15.98 8.25
CA VAL A 277 -10.78 -14.60 8.73
C VAL A 277 -9.46 -13.84 8.56
N ALA A 278 -8.34 -14.43 9.03
CA ALA A 278 -7.02 -13.83 8.89
C ALA A 278 -6.63 -13.62 7.42
N LEU A 279 -6.94 -14.58 6.53
CA LEU A 279 -6.69 -14.45 5.10
C LEU A 279 -7.44 -13.26 4.49
N VAL A 280 -8.73 -13.11 4.80
CA VAL A 280 -9.53 -11.97 4.32
C VAL A 280 -8.97 -10.66 4.85
N GLN A 281 -8.74 -10.57 6.16
CA GLN A 281 -8.24 -9.35 6.81
C GLN A 281 -6.88 -8.92 6.24
N LEU A 282 -5.91 -9.84 6.22
CA LEU A 282 -4.56 -9.55 5.73
C LEU A 282 -4.54 -9.38 4.20
N GLY A 283 -5.33 -10.16 3.47
CA GLY A 283 -5.45 -10.04 2.02
C GLY A 283 -5.97 -8.68 1.61
N VAL A 284 -7.09 -8.23 2.19
CA VAL A 284 -7.68 -6.91 1.89
C VAL A 284 -6.78 -5.78 2.39
N ALA A 285 -6.16 -5.90 3.56
CA ALA A 285 -5.18 -4.93 4.04
C ALA A 285 -3.99 -4.79 3.08
N LEU A 286 -3.49 -5.91 2.53
CA LEU A 286 -2.40 -5.91 1.55
C LEU A 286 -2.85 -5.24 0.26
N LEU A 287 -4.03 -5.60 -0.26
CA LEU A 287 -4.59 -5.01 -1.49
C LEU A 287 -4.73 -3.49 -1.37
N ASP A 288 -5.30 -2.97 -0.27
CA ASP A 288 -5.40 -1.52 -0.06
C ASP A 288 -4.01 -0.88 0.15
N SER A 289 -3.06 -1.60 0.74
CA SER A 289 -1.68 -1.08 0.90
C SER A 289 -0.93 -0.96 -0.43
N LEU A 290 -1.24 -1.80 -1.42
CA LEU A 290 -0.68 -1.70 -2.77
C LEU A 290 -1.11 -0.41 -3.49
N VAL A 291 -2.22 0.22 -3.09
CA VAL A 291 -2.66 1.52 -3.61
C VAL A 291 -1.57 2.58 -3.40
N VAL A 292 -0.82 2.53 -2.28
CA VAL A 292 0.32 3.42 -2.00
C VAL A 292 1.35 3.36 -3.14
N GLY A 293 1.69 2.15 -3.58
CA GLY A 293 2.60 1.92 -4.71
C GLY A 293 2.03 2.40 -6.04
N GLY A 294 0.72 2.16 -6.27
CA GLY A 294 0.00 2.63 -7.45
C GLY A 294 0.00 4.17 -7.57
N LEU A 295 -0.30 4.88 -6.49
CA LEU A 295 -0.31 6.35 -6.45
C LEU A 295 1.08 6.93 -6.74
N TRP A 296 2.11 6.35 -6.13
CA TRP A 296 3.50 6.73 -6.41
C TRP A 296 3.85 6.53 -7.88
N LEU A 297 3.49 5.37 -8.47
CA LEU A 297 3.77 5.05 -9.87
C LEU A 297 3.08 6.02 -10.82
N VAL A 298 1.80 6.32 -10.59
CA VAL A 298 1.01 7.28 -11.37
C VAL A 298 1.65 8.67 -11.34
N LEU A 299 2.02 9.16 -10.16
CA LEU A 299 2.69 10.46 -10.02
C LEU A 299 4.03 10.49 -10.75
N ARG A 300 4.86 9.44 -10.58
CA ARG A 300 6.17 9.36 -11.25
C ARG A 300 6.05 9.37 -12.76
N ARG A 301 5.04 8.69 -13.31
CA ARG A 301 4.80 8.58 -14.75
C ARG A 301 4.16 9.82 -15.35
N ALA A 302 3.41 10.58 -14.55
CA ALA A 302 2.91 11.91 -14.92
C ALA A 302 4.01 13.00 -14.92
N GLY A 303 5.29 12.63 -14.74
CA GLY A 303 6.40 13.58 -14.69
C GLY A 303 6.57 14.29 -13.34
N CYS A 304 5.79 13.91 -12.30
CA CYS A 304 5.99 14.47 -10.98
C CYS A 304 7.31 13.95 -10.37
N GLY A 305 8.07 14.85 -9.73
CA GLY A 305 9.35 14.48 -9.10
C GLY A 305 9.18 13.49 -7.94
N GLN A 306 10.25 12.75 -7.60
CA GLN A 306 10.25 11.72 -6.55
C GLN A 306 9.64 12.19 -5.23
N ARG A 307 9.88 13.44 -4.83
CA ARG A 307 9.31 14.02 -3.60
C ARG A 307 7.79 14.10 -3.65
N ALA A 308 7.22 14.60 -4.75
CA ALA A 308 5.78 14.69 -4.93
C ALA A 308 5.13 13.30 -4.90
N ALA A 309 5.76 12.33 -5.57
CA ALA A 309 5.28 10.95 -5.59
C ALA A 309 5.32 10.29 -4.20
N LEU A 310 6.42 10.45 -3.45
CA LEU A 310 6.52 9.88 -2.10
C LEU A 310 5.58 10.56 -1.11
N LEU A 311 5.46 11.89 -1.16
CA LEU A 311 4.53 12.62 -0.28
C LEU A 311 3.08 12.28 -0.60
N GLY A 312 2.71 12.22 -1.88
CA GLY A 312 1.37 11.79 -2.32
C GLY A 312 1.05 10.36 -1.87
N ALA A 313 2.00 9.43 -2.01
CA ALA A 313 1.83 8.05 -1.54
C ALA A 313 1.73 7.96 -0.01
N ALA A 314 2.53 8.74 0.73
CA ALA A 314 2.53 8.74 2.19
C ALA A 314 1.20 9.23 2.80
N LEU A 315 0.45 10.09 2.09
CA LEU A 315 -0.89 10.51 2.52
C LEU A 315 -1.91 9.35 2.55
N TYR A 316 -1.61 8.24 1.88
CA TYR A 316 -2.42 7.01 1.85
C TYR A 316 -1.88 5.92 2.81
N LEU A 317 -1.03 6.27 3.78
CA LEU A 317 -0.55 5.31 4.78
C LEU A 317 -1.69 4.81 5.67
N VAL A 318 -2.50 5.73 6.20
CA VAL A 318 -3.62 5.45 7.11
C VAL A 318 -4.87 6.24 6.67
N PRO A 319 -5.44 5.94 5.48
CA PRO A 319 -6.59 6.67 4.95
C PRO A 319 -7.81 6.47 5.87
N PRO A 320 -8.33 7.53 6.53
CA PRO A 320 -9.44 7.42 7.46
C PRO A 320 -10.70 6.71 6.91
N PRO A 321 -11.15 6.89 5.65
CA PRO A 321 -12.32 6.17 5.16
C PRO A 321 -12.07 4.66 5.05
N MET A 322 -10.86 4.23 4.66
CA MET A 322 -10.53 2.79 4.66
C MET A 322 -10.41 2.26 6.08
N MET A 323 -9.80 3.02 6.98
CA MET A 323 -9.67 2.62 8.38
C MET A 323 -11.05 2.42 9.01
N ALA A 324 -12.01 3.28 8.74
CA ALA A 324 -13.38 3.09 9.20
C ALA A 324 -14.03 1.80 8.65
N SER A 325 -13.89 1.53 7.36
CA SER A 325 -14.46 0.31 6.78
C SER A 325 -13.75 -0.97 7.24
N LEU A 326 -12.42 -0.97 7.33
CA LEU A 326 -11.63 -2.11 7.81
C LEU A 326 -11.98 -2.48 9.26
N SER A 327 -12.31 -1.50 10.07
CA SER A 327 -12.64 -1.72 11.48
C SER A 327 -14.07 -2.17 11.66
N ILE A 328 -15.02 -1.68 10.87
CA ILE A 328 -16.39 -2.20 10.87
C ILE A 328 -16.42 -3.63 10.31
N GLY A 329 -15.53 -3.98 9.39
CA GLY A 329 -15.50 -5.28 8.71
C GLY A 329 -16.03 -5.25 7.29
N GLU A 330 -16.20 -4.06 6.70
CA GLU A 330 -16.68 -3.83 5.33
C GLU A 330 -15.60 -4.18 4.28
N TYR A 331 -15.04 -5.39 4.35
CA TYR A 331 -13.86 -5.79 3.59
C TYR A 331 -14.10 -5.83 2.08
N ALA A 332 -15.31 -6.18 1.61
CA ALA A 332 -15.64 -6.10 0.19
C ALA A 332 -15.62 -4.66 -0.36
N ASN A 333 -15.97 -3.64 0.43
CA ASN A 333 -15.84 -2.23 0.01
C ASN A 333 -14.37 -1.86 -0.19
N VAL A 334 -13.51 -2.21 0.77
CA VAL A 334 -12.07 -1.90 0.72
C VAL A 334 -11.38 -2.69 -0.41
N GLY A 335 -11.70 -3.98 -0.54
CA GLY A 335 -11.21 -4.83 -1.63
C GLY A 335 -11.69 -4.35 -3.00
N GLY A 336 -12.97 -3.99 -3.13
CA GLY A 336 -13.54 -3.43 -4.35
C GLY A 336 -12.87 -2.10 -4.74
N GLN A 337 -12.56 -1.23 -3.78
CA GLN A 337 -11.78 -0.02 -4.01
C GLN A 337 -10.39 -0.34 -4.56
N ALA A 338 -9.69 -1.30 -3.94
CA ALA A 338 -8.38 -1.74 -4.41
C ALA A 338 -8.42 -2.33 -5.83
N LEU A 339 -9.49 -3.05 -6.20
CA LEU A 339 -9.71 -3.58 -7.55
C LEU A 339 -9.99 -2.49 -8.61
N ALA A 340 -10.58 -1.35 -8.20
CA ALA A 340 -10.82 -0.23 -9.10
C ALA A 340 -9.55 0.56 -9.45
N LEU A 341 -8.57 0.62 -8.54
CA LEU A 341 -7.36 1.43 -8.73
C LEU A 341 -6.51 1.05 -9.96
N PRO A 342 -6.31 -0.24 -10.30
CA PRO A 342 -5.63 -0.63 -11.55
C PRO A 342 -6.25 -0.04 -12.81
N VAL A 343 -7.58 0.05 -12.88
CA VAL A 343 -8.30 0.68 -14.00
C VAL A 343 -7.91 2.17 -14.06
N VAL A 344 -7.99 2.87 -12.92
CA VAL A 344 -7.65 4.28 -12.84
C VAL A 344 -6.18 4.54 -13.17
N ALA A 345 -5.28 3.70 -12.68
CA ALA A 345 -3.86 3.77 -13.01
C ALA A 345 -3.63 3.57 -14.51
N LEU A 346 -4.30 2.62 -15.15
CA LEU A 346 -4.20 2.42 -16.60
C LEU A 346 -4.67 3.66 -17.38
N LEU A 347 -5.77 4.29 -16.96
CA LEU A 347 -6.26 5.55 -17.54
C LEU A 347 -5.29 6.72 -17.33
N ALA A 348 -4.54 6.74 -16.22
CA ALA A 348 -3.55 7.78 -15.92
C ALA A 348 -2.24 7.61 -16.70
N LEU A 349 -1.82 6.37 -16.93
CA LEU A 349 -0.49 6.00 -17.41
C LEU A 349 -0.35 5.94 -18.93
N ALA A 350 -1.46 5.85 -19.66
CA ALA A 350 -1.47 5.80 -21.12
C ALA A 350 -2.35 6.93 -21.66
N PRO A 351 -1.82 7.87 -22.48
CA PRO A 351 -2.69 8.74 -23.26
C PRO A 351 -3.57 7.83 -24.12
N LEU A 352 -4.87 7.88 -23.85
CA LEU A 352 -5.85 6.95 -24.40
C LEU A 352 -5.97 7.02 -25.94
N GLN A 353 -5.27 7.96 -26.56
CA GLN A 353 -5.18 8.16 -28.01
C GLN A 353 -4.43 7.02 -28.72
N HIS A 354 -3.65 6.23 -27.98
CA HIS A 354 -2.86 5.11 -28.51
C HIS A 354 -3.00 3.85 -27.64
N ILE A 355 -4.22 3.52 -27.22
CA ILE A 355 -4.47 2.21 -26.59
C ILE A 355 -4.35 1.13 -27.66
N GLY A 356 -3.20 0.46 -27.72
CA GLY A 356 -3.05 -0.76 -28.48
C GLY A 356 -3.95 -1.89 -27.95
N ARG A 357 -4.27 -2.87 -28.79
CA ARG A 357 -5.19 -3.98 -28.48
C ARG A 357 -4.95 -4.64 -27.13
N VAL A 358 -3.68 -4.90 -26.76
CA VAL A 358 -3.32 -5.52 -25.48
C VAL A 358 -3.73 -4.66 -24.28
N ARG A 359 -3.51 -3.35 -24.34
CA ARG A 359 -3.90 -2.43 -23.25
C ARG A 359 -5.40 -2.26 -23.17
N TRP A 360 -6.10 -2.29 -24.30
CA TRP A 360 -7.56 -2.26 -24.34
C TRP A 360 -8.15 -3.53 -23.71
N LEU A 361 -7.63 -4.70 -24.06
CA LEU A 361 -8.04 -5.97 -23.43
C LEU A 361 -7.76 -5.95 -21.93
N LEU A 362 -6.58 -5.46 -21.51
CA LEU A 362 -6.27 -5.30 -20.10
C LEU A 362 -7.25 -4.34 -19.40
N PHE A 363 -7.62 -3.22 -20.03
CA PHE A 363 -8.65 -2.31 -19.52
C PHE A 363 -9.98 -3.03 -19.31
N VAL A 364 -10.45 -3.81 -20.28
CA VAL A 364 -11.70 -4.58 -20.18
C VAL A 364 -11.63 -5.59 -19.03
N VAL A 365 -10.55 -6.37 -18.93
CA VAL A 365 -10.39 -7.37 -17.86
C VAL A 365 -10.36 -6.73 -16.48
N LEU A 366 -9.56 -5.66 -16.30
CA LEU A 366 -9.48 -4.93 -15.05
C LEU A 366 -10.82 -4.28 -14.70
N LEU A 367 -11.54 -3.76 -15.69
CA LEU A 367 -12.86 -3.18 -15.50
C LEU A 367 -13.88 -4.24 -15.06
N CYS A 368 -13.90 -5.42 -15.70
CA CYS A 368 -14.73 -6.54 -15.25
C CYS A 368 -14.46 -6.91 -13.79
N MET A 369 -13.18 -7.03 -13.40
CA MET A 369 -12.81 -7.31 -12.00
C MET A 369 -13.27 -6.21 -11.04
N ALA A 370 -13.13 -4.94 -11.44
CA ALA A 370 -13.56 -3.81 -10.63
C ALA A 370 -15.08 -3.72 -10.48
N LEU A 371 -15.85 -4.00 -11.55
CA LEU A 371 -17.31 -4.06 -11.52
C LEU A 371 -17.83 -5.20 -10.62
N LEU A 372 -17.05 -6.27 -10.48
CA LEU A 372 -17.29 -7.36 -9.54
C LEU A 372 -16.74 -7.09 -8.12
N GLY A 373 -16.23 -5.90 -7.82
CA GLY A 373 -15.63 -5.58 -6.53
C GLY A 373 -16.66 -5.50 -5.40
N HIS A 374 -17.49 -4.45 -5.44
CA HIS A 374 -18.65 -4.28 -4.55
C HIS A 374 -19.52 -3.13 -5.07
N LEU A 375 -20.85 -3.21 -4.92
CA LEU A 375 -21.80 -2.29 -5.56
C LEU A 375 -21.53 -0.81 -5.21
N GLY A 376 -21.29 -0.50 -3.94
CA GLY A 376 -21.06 0.87 -3.48
C GLY A 376 -19.82 1.55 -4.07
N VAL A 377 -18.81 0.77 -4.46
CA VAL A 377 -17.61 1.25 -5.17
C VAL A 377 -17.84 1.27 -6.69
N THR A 378 -18.53 0.25 -7.21
CA THR A 378 -18.89 0.15 -8.64
C THR A 378 -19.63 1.39 -9.12
N ILE A 379 -20.57 1.93 -8.32
CA ILE A 379 -21.28 3.16 -8.67
C ILE A 379 -20.32 4.34 -8.82
N SER A 380 -19.39 4.53 -7.87
CA SER A 380 -18.40 5.61 -7.95
C SER A 380 -17.43 5.44 -9.12
N LEU A 381 -17.04 4.20 -9.44
CA LEU A 381 -16.22 3.90 -10.62
C LEU A 381 -16.96 4.23 -11.93
N VAL A 382 -18.23 3.84 -12.06
CA VAL A 382 -19.05 4.16 -13.22
C VAL A 382 -19.23 5.67 -13.36
N ALA A 383 -19.45 6.38 -12.25
CA ALA A 383 -19.54 7.85 -12.24
C ALA A 383 -18.23 8.51 -12.70
N LEU A 384 -17.06 8.00 -12.28
CA LEU A 384 -15.77 8.45 -12.81
C LEU A 384 -15.64 8.16 -14.30
N LEU A 385 -15.97 6.95 -14.77
CA LEU A 385 -15.87 6.61 -16.18
C LEU A 385 -16.79 7.49 -17.04
N ALA A 386 -17.99 7.81 -16.54
CA ALA A 386 -18.89 8.77 -17.18
C ALA A 386 -18.27 10.18 -17.26
N ALA A 387 -17.63 10.66 -16.19
CA ALA A 387 -16.94 11.94 -16.18
C ALA A 387 -15.72 11.95 -17.14
N VAL A 388 -14.94 10.87 -17.19
CA VAL A 388 -13.83 10.69 -18.14
C VAL A 388 -14.35 10.69 -19.57
N TRP A 389 -15.45 9.97 -19.82
CA TRP A 389 -16.09 9.89 -21.13
C TRP A 389 -16.58 11.27 -21.59
N LEU A 390 -17.27 12.02 -20.71
CA LEU A 390 -17.76 13.37 -21.01
C LEU A 390 -16.61 14.34 -21.33
N LEU A 391 -15.56 14.35 -20.52
CA LEU A 391 -14.38 15.19 -20.78
C LEU A 391 -13.68 14.81 -22.09
N THR A 392 -13.65 13.52 -22.43
CA THR A 392 -13.11 13.02 -23.70
C THR A 392 -13.95 13.49 -24.89
N LEU A 393 -15.28 13.42 -24.77
CA LEU A 393 -16.23 13.91 -25.76
C LEU A 393 -16.06 15.41 -26.00
N LEU A 394 -16.01 16.22 -24.93
CA LEU A 394 -15.81 17.66 -25.00
C LEU A 394 -14.47 18.04 -25.65
N ARG A 395 -13.45 17.20 -25.49
CA ARG A 395 -12.12 17.37 -26.10
C ARG A 395 -12.00 16.79 -27.51
N ARG A 396 -13.09 16.24 -28.07
CA ARG A 396 -13.17 15.67 -29.43
C ARG A 396 -12.11 14.59 -29.70
N GLN A 397 -11.81 13.75 -28.71
CA GLN A 397 -10.81 12.68 -28.84
C GLN A 397 -11.46 11.37 -29.29
N GLY A 398 -11.85 11.29 -30.57
CA GLY A 398 -12.69 10.21 -31.11
C GLY A 398 -12.17 8.78 -30.85
N ALA A 399 -10.88 8.51 -31.07
CA ALA A 399 -10.31 7.18 -30.88
C ALA A 399 -10.35 6.73 -29.39
N THR A 400 -10.07 7.66 -28.47
CA THR A 400 -10.18 7.43 -27.03
C THR A 400 -11.63 7.18 -26.61
N LEU A 401 -12.54 8.02 -27.13
CA LEU A 401 -13.96 7.90 -26.83
C LEU A 401 -14.50 6.53 -27.28
N LEU A 402 -14.11 6.08 -28.48
CA LEU A 402 -14.45 4.77 -28.99
C LEU A 402 -13.89 3.66 -28.09
N ALA A 403 -12.61 3.72 -27.72
CA ALA A 403 -11.97 2.72 -26.86
C ALA A 403 -12.64 2.61 -25.47
N LEU A 404 -12.97 3.75 -24.85
CA LEU A 404 -13.69 3.80 -23.57
C LEU A 404 -15.12 3.23 -23.72
N THR A 405 -15.81 3.60 -24.80
CA THR A 405 -17.19 3.16 -25.06
C THR A 405 -17.23 1.65 -25.32
N THR A 406 -16.43 1.16 -26.25
CA THR A 406 -16.41 -0.28 -26.58
C THR A 406 -15.91 -1.11 -25.42
N GLY A 407 -14.89 -0.65 -24.70
CA GLY A 407 -14.35 -1.35 -23.53
C GLY A 407 -15.35 -1.38 -22.37
N GLY A 408 -16.01 -0.25 -22.10
CA GLY A 408 -17.04 -0.15 -21.07
C GLY A 408 -18.29 -0.98 -21.39
N VAL A 409 -18.79 -0.91 -22.62
CA VAL A 409 -19.93 -1.72 -23.09
C VAL A 409 -19.60 -3.20 -23.03
N LEU A 410 -18.42 -3.62 -23.51
CA LEU A 410 -18.00 -5.02 -23.45
C LEU A 410 -17.90 -5.51 -22.01
N ALA A 411 -17.26 -4.74 -21.11
CA ALA A 411 -17.16 -5.13 -19.71
C ALA A 411 -18.55 -5.23 -19.04
N ALA A 412 -19.42 -4.24 -19.25
CA ALA A 412 -20.78 -4.27 -18.74
C ALA A 412 -21.58 -5.46 -19.29
N ALA A 413 -21.47 -5.74 -20.60
CA ALA A 413 -22.13 -6.88 -21.23
C ALA A 413 -21.63 -8.22 -20.69
N LEU A 414 -20.32 -8.39 -20.50
CA LEU A 414 -19.74 -9.61 -19.91
C LEU A 414 -20.23 -9.81 -18.47
N ILE A 415 -20.19 -8.76 -17.64
CA ILE A 415 -20.65 -8.87 -16.25
C ILE A 415 -22.17 -9.08 -16.17
N ALA A 416 -22.95 -8.44 -17.04
CA ALA A 416 -24.38 -8.70 -17.13
C ALA A 416 -24.65 -10.15 -17.54
N LEU A 417 -23.97 -10.65 -18.59
CA LEU A 417 -24.19 -11.97 -19.15
C LEU A 417 -23.75 -13.11 -18.23
N PHE A 418 -22.62 -12.98 -17.54
CA PHE A 418 -22.06 -14.06 -16.73
C PHE A 418 -22.40 -13.97 -15.24
N TYR A 419 -22.75 -12.77 -14.75
CA TYR A 419 -23.03 -12.55 -13.34
C TYR A 419 -24.47 -12.10 -13.07
N TYR A 420 -24.87 -10.92 -13.52
CA TYR A 420 -26.17 -10.34 -13.13
C TYR A 420 -27.40 -10.98 -13.80
N SER A 421 -27.20 -11.78 -14.85
CA SER A 421 -28.24 -12.59 -15.51
C SER A 421 -28.56 -13.90 -14.76
N ALA A 422 -27.81 -14.23 -13.70
CA ALA A 422 -28.02 -15.46 -12.96
C ALA A 422 -29.44 -15.53 -12.41
N PRO A 423 -30.12 -16.70 -12.44
CA PRO A 423 -31.51 -16.84 -12.03
C PRO A 423 -31.84 -16.22 -10.66
N PRO A 424 -30.99 -16.38 -9.60
CA PRO A 424 -31.27 -15.77 -8.29
C PRO A 424 -31.39 -14.23 -8.35
N PHE A 425 -30.59 -13.57 -9.19
CA PHE A 425 -30.60 -12.11 -9.30
C PHE A 425 -31.74 -11.61 -10.16
N VAL A 426 -32.07 -12.31 -11.24
CA VAL A 426 -33.23 -11.98 -12.09
C VAL A 426 -34.51 -11.97 -11.27
N THR A 427 -34.70 -12.96 -10.39
CA THR A 427 -35.86 -13.00 -9.48
C THR A 427 -35.87 -11.80 -8.53
N ILE A 428 -34.72 -11.44 -7.94
CA ILE A 428 -34.61 -10.24 -7.07
C ILE A 428 -35.00 -8.97 -7.83
N TYR A 429 -34.52 -8.82 -9.07
CA TYR A 429 -34.84 -7.65 -9.88
C TYR A 429 -36.32 -7.59 -10.24
N GLN A 430 -36.93 -8.71 -10.65
CA GLN A 430 -38.36 -8.78 -10.94
C GLN A 430 -39.21 -8.40 -9.72
N GLN A 431 -38.86 -8.90 -8.54
CA GLN A 431 -39.55 -8.55 -7.29
C GLN A 431 -39.44 -7.05 -6.98
N ARG A 432 -38.24 -6.46 -7.14
CA ARG A 432 -38.04 -5.02 -6.96
C ARG A 432 -38.80 -4.18 -7.98
N LEU A 433 -38.84 -4.60 -9.25
CA LEU A 433 -39.64 -3.94 -10.29
C LEU A 433 -41.15 -4.02 -10.00
N ALA A 434 -41.61 -5.13 -9.43
CA ALA A 434 -42.99 -5.32 -9.01
C ALA A 434 -43.37 -4.55 -7.72
N GLY A 435 -42.44 -3.76 -7.16
CA GLY A 435 -42.67 -2.99 -5.93
C GLY A 435 -42.62 -3.81 -4.64
N ALA A 436 -42.28 -5.10 -4.71
CA ALA A 436 -42.10 -5.94 -3.53
C ALA A 436 -40.81 -5.54 -2.81
N THR A 437 -40.95 -4.78 -1.72
CA THR A 437 -39.85 -4.44 -0.81
C THR A 437 -40.01 -5.22 0.49
N ALA A 438 -38.95 -5.88 0.94
CA ALA A 438 -38.98 -6.72 2.14
C ALA A 438 -39.00 -5.92 3.45
N VAL A 439 -38.89 -4.58 3.39
CA VAL A 439 -38.75 -3.71 4.56
C VAL A 439 -39.63 -2.47 4.37
N ALA A 440 -40.28 -2.03 5.45
CA ALA A 440 -41.08 -0.81 5.47
C ALA A 440 -40.27 0.40 4.95
N ALA A 441 -40.90 1.26 4.16
CA ALA A 441 -40.25 2.44 3.61
C ALA A 441 -39.80 3.38 4.74
N VAL A 442 -38.48 3.49 4.94
CA VAL A 442 -37.91 4.52 5.81
C VAL A 442 -38.26 5.89 5.22
N PRO A 443 -38.76 6.85 6.04
CA PRO A 443 -39.02 8.21 5.58
C PRO A 443 -37.77 8.80 4.92
N VAL A 444 -37.94 9.37 3.72
CA VAL A 444 -36.82 10.00 3.02
C VAL A 444 -36.56 11.36 3.67
N ALA A 445 -35.34 11.55 4.18
CA ALA A 445 -34.92 12.84 4.69
C ALA A 445 -35.10 13.94 3.61
N PRO A 446 -35.50 15.15 3.99
CA PRO A 446 -35.59 16.29 3.08
C PRO A 446 -34.32 16.48 2.24
N LEU A 447 -34.45 17.06 1.04
CA LEU A 447 -33.30 17.29 0.14
C LEU A 447 -32.19 18.11 0.82
N HIS A 448 -32.56 19.11 1.63
CA HIS A 448 -31.61 19.97 2.32
C HIS A 448 -30.78 19.20 3.38
N GLU A 449 -31.40 18.28 4.12
CA GLU A 449 -30.69 17.42 5.09
C GLU A 449 -29.74 16.47 4.39
N ARG A 450 -30.15 15.87 3.26
CA ARG A 450 -29.28 15.00 2.46
C ARG A 450 -28.10 15.76 1.85
N LEU A 451 -28.35 16.96 1.32
CA LEU A 451 -27.31 17.83 0.80
C LEU A 451 -26.34 18.26 1.91
N PHE A 452 -26.86 18.67 3.07
CA PHE A 452 -26.05 19.00 4.23
C PHE A 452 -25.26 17.80 4.73
N GLY A 453 -25.84 16.60 4.75
CA GLY A 453 -25.18 15.36 5.13
C GLY A 453 -23.99 15.02 4.23
N VAL A 454 -24.12 15.21 2.91
CA VAL A 454 -23.00 15.01 1.97
C VAL A 454 -21.92 16.07 2.13
N LEU A 455 -22.31 17.35 2.21
CA LEU A 455 -21.37 18.47 2.30
C LEU A 455 -20.63 18.53 3.65
N SER A 456 -21.33 18.24 4.74
CA SER A 456 -20.74 18.23 6.09
C SER A 456 -19.60 17.22 6.21
N ARG A 457 -19.66 16.08 5.50
CA ARG A 457 -18.56 15.10 5.48
C ARG A 457 -17.25 15.62 4.88
N LEU A 458 -17.28 16.73 4.12
CA LEU A 458 -16.08 17.39 3.59
C LEU A 458 -15.48 18.44 4.54
N VAL A 459 -16.32 19.04 5.39
CA VAL A 459 -16.01 20.29 6.10
C VAL A 459 -15.96 20.10 7.61
N VAL A 460 -16.73 19.17 8.17
CA VAL A 460 -16.84 18.99 9.62
C VAL A 460 -15.66 18.18 10.16
N PRO A 461 -14.92 18.72 11.15
CA PRO A 461 -13.94 17.94 11.91
C PRO A 461 -14.65 16.75 12.58
N GLY A 462 -14.34 15.53 12.14
CA GLY A 462 -15.06 14.32 12.53
C GLY A 462 -15.61 13.49 11.35
N GLY A 463 -15.62 14.05 10.14
CA GLY A 463 -15.88 13.32 8.90
C GLY A 463 -14.72 12.39 8.49
N TYR A 464 -14.96 11.50 7.52
CA TYR A 464 -13.92 10.61 7.00
C TYR A 464 -12.84 11.34 6.19
N LEU A 465 -13.08 12.60 5.77
CA LEU A 465 -12.13 13.42 5.02
C LEU A 465 -11.69 14.62 5.87
N LEU A 466 -10.38 14.80 6.02
CA LEU A 466 -9.83 15.97 6.68
C LEU A 466 -9.94 17.18 5.72
N PRO A 467 -10.55 18.32 6.12
CA PRO A 467 -10.71 19.48 5.24
C PRO A 467 -9.37 19.97 4.66
N LEU A 468 -8.30 19.88 5.45
CA LEU A 468 -6.95 20.23 5.02
C LEU A 468 -6.46 19.37 3.83
N LEU A 469 -6.78 18.07 3.81
CA LEU A 469 -6.45 17.19 2.69
C LEU A 469 -7.29 17.53 1.45
N VAL A 470 -8.56 17.89 1.64
CA VAL A 470 -9.44 18.33 0.54
C VAL A 470 -8.88 19.58 -0.13
N VAL A 471 -8.54 20.60 0.67
CA VAL A 471 -7.94 21.86 0.19
C VAL A 471 -6.60 21.59 -0.49
N ALA A 472 -5.73 20.79 0.13
CA ALA A 472 -4.43 20.43 -0.45
C ALA A 472 -4.58 19.65 -1.77
N GLY A 473 -5.54 18.73 -1.83
CA GLY A 473 -5.88 17.94 -3.00
C GLY A 473 -6.37 18.81 -4.17
N LEU A 474 -7.28 19.74 -3.91
CA LEU A 474 -7.79 20.68 -4.92
C LEU A 474 -6.71 21.64 -5.42
N ALA A 475 -5.98 22.30 -4.51
CA ALA A 475 -4.91 23.22 -4.87
C ALA A 475 -3.81 22.52 -5.67
N GLY A 476 -3.45 21.30 -5.26
CA GLY A 476 -2.47 20.50 -5.98
C GLY A 476 -2.98 19.94 -7.32
N ALA A 477 -4.26 19.64 -7.45
CA ALA A 477 -4.88 19.30 -8.74
C ALA A 477 -4.81 20.49 -9.73
N LEU A 478 -5.00 21.72 -9.26
CA LEU A 478 -4.79 22.92 -10.08
C LEU A 478 -3.32 23.09 -10.48
N LEU A 479 -2.39 22.77 -9.59
CA LEU A 479 -0.94 22.79 -9.90
C LEU A 479 -0.54 21.75 -10.94
N LEU A 480 -1.23 20.59 -11.03
CA LEU A 480 -0.92 19.57 -12.03
C LEU A 480 -1.05 20.10 -13.47
N TRP A 481 -1.98 21.04 -13.73
CA TRP A 481 -2.11 21.70 -15.04
C TRP A 481 -0.88 22.53 -15.43
N HIS A 482 -0.14 22.99 -14.42
CA HIS A 482 1.03 23.87 -14.56
C HIS A 482 2.36 23.11 -14.46
N TYR A 483 2.33 21.81 -14.10
CA TYR A 483 3.53 20.98 -13.92
C TYR A 483 4.22 20.60 -15.23
N GLY A 484 3.51 20.67 -16.36
CA GLY A 484 4.02 20.40 -17.71
C GLY A 484 3.10 19.51 -18.53
N GLN A 485 3.43 19.32 -19.82
CA GLN A 485 2.61 18.54 -20.76
C GLN A 485 2.42 17.08 -20.32
N GLN A 486 3.43 16.48 -19.68
CA GLN A 486 3.38 15.11 -19.17
C GLN A 486 2.37 14.90 -18.03
N ALA A 487 2.03 15.95 -17.28
CA ALA A 487 1.10 15.88 -16.16
C ALA A 487 -0.37 16.10 -16.58
N ARG A 488 -0.63 16.59 -17.79
CA ARG A 488 -1.99 16.92 -18.28
C ARG A 488 -2.96 15.74 -18.28
N PRO A 489 -2.57 14.50 -18.67
CA PRO A 489 -3.47 13.35 -18.58
C PRO A 489 -3.90 13.09 -17.13
N LEU A 490 -2.96 13.13 -16.19
CA LEU A 490 -3.24 12.98 -14.77
C LEU A 490 -4.13 14.12 -14.24
N ALA A 491 -3.84 15.37 -14.60
CA ALA A 491 -4.67 16.52 -14.21
C ALA A 491 -6.12 16.38 -14.70
N THR A 492 -6.29 15.91 -15.94
CA THR A 492 -7.60 15.63 -16.54
C THR A 492 -8.32 14.52 -15.80
N LEU A 493 -7.62 13.43 -15.47
CA LEU A 493 -8.19 12.31 -14.74
C LEU A 493 -8.59 12.72 -13.32
N VAL A 494 -7.76 13.49 -12.60
CA VAL A 494 -8.10 13.99 -11.26
C VAL A 494 -9.31 14.92 -11.32
N ALA A 495 -9.42 15.77 -12.34
CA ALA A 495 -10.61 16.59 -12.56
C ALA A 495 -11.85 15.73 -12.87
N ALA A 496 -11.72 14.70 -13.70
CA ALA A 496 -12.78 13.72 -13.96
C ALA A 496 -13.21 12.99 -12.68
N TRP A 497 -12.27 12.70 -11.79
CA TRP A 497 -12.51 12.02 -10.52
C TRP A 497 -13.35 12.85 -9.56
N TRP A 498 -13.05 14.16 -9.48
CA TRP A 498 -13.92 15.12 -8.81
C TRP A 498 -15.31 15.19 -9.46
N GLY A 499 -15.37 15.24 -10.80
CA GLY A 499 -16.64 15.18 -11.53
C GLY A 499 -17.46 13.93 -11.21
N GLY A 500 -16.83 12.74 -11.19
CA GLY A 500 -17.46 11.48 -10.81
C GLY A 500 -17.93 11.46 -9.35
N THR A 501 -17.23 12.16 -8.46
CA THR A 501 -17.66 12.34 -7.07
C THR A 501 -18.92 13.20 -6.98
N VAL A 502 -18.98 14.30 -7.74
CA VAL A 502 -20.19 15.15 -7.82
C VAL A 502 -21.37 14.38 -8.42
N LEU A 503 -21.14 13.58 -9.46
CA LEU A 503 -22.16 12.68 -10.01
C LEU A 503 -22.65 11.66 -8.97
N SER A 504 -21.74 11.11 -8.16
CA SER A 504 -22.06 10.20 -7.05
C SER A 504 -22.94 10.90 -5.99
N TRP A 505 -22.68 12.17 -5.69
CA TRP A 505 -23.54 12.95 -4.79
C TRP A 505 -24.92 13.19 -5.39
N GLY A 506 -25.00 13.55 -6.68
CA GLY A 506 -26.27 13.68 -7.39
C GLY A 506 -27.11 12.40 -7.30
N LEU A 507 -26.47 11.23 -7.44
CA LEU A 507 -27.12 9.94 -7.23
C LEU A 507 -27.61 9.77 -5.78
N LEU A 508 -26.81 10.11 -4.77
CA LEU A 508 -27.23 10.03 -3.35
C LEU A 508 -28.42 10.94 -3.01
N LEU A 509 -28.63 12.02 -3.76
CA LEU A 509 -29.80 12.90 -3.58
C LEU A 509 -31.11 12.28 -4.10
N VAL A 510 -31.04 11.25 -4.94
CA VAL A 510 -32.22 10.68 -5.63
C VAL A 510 -32.40 9.18 -5.36
N ALA A 511 -31.30 8.43 -5.27
CA ALA A 511 -31.28 6.99 -5.12
C ALA A 511 -31.08 6.56 -3.66
N ARG A 512 -31.78 5.49 -3.25
CA ARG A 512 -31.61 4.82 -1.94
C ARG A 512 -30.52 3.75 -2.04
N GLN A 513 -29.27 4.16 -2.26
CA GLN A 513 -28.14 3.25 -2.33
C GLN A 513 -26.94 3.78 -1.55
N GLY A 514 -26.23 2.89 -0.86
CA GLY A 514 -24.96 3.23 -0.22
C GLY A 514 -23.87 3.44 -1.27
N VAL A 515 -23.45 4.70 -1.46
CA VAL A 515 -22.32 5.06 -2.34
C VAL A 515 -21.12 5.42 -1.49
N ARG A 516 -20.00 4.70 -1.68
CA ARG A 516 -18.75 4.91 -0.93
C ARG A 516 -17.87 5.94 -1.63
N TRP A 517 -18.38 7.15 -1.79
CA TRP A 517 -17.69 8.18 -2.55
C TRP A 517 -16.44 8.71 -1.81
N GLU A 518 -16.39 8.64 -0.47
CA GLU A 518 -15.22 9.05 0.31
C GLU A 518 -14.03 8.12 0.05
N HIS A 519 -14.31 6.81 0.00
CA HIS A 519 -13.37 5.77 -0.38
C HIS A 519 -12.74 6.07 -1.73
N PHE A 520 -13.63 6.40 -2.66
CA PHE A 520 -13.26 6.58 -4.05
C PHE A 520 -12.52 7.90 -4.30
N LEU A 521 -12.87 8.99 -3.60
CA LEU A 521 -12.24 10.30 -3.73
C LEU A 521 -10.84 10.37 -3.08
N TYR A 522 -10.62 9.66 -1.97
CA TYR A 522 -9.40 9.81 -1.17
C TYR A 522 -8.08 9.62 -1.96
N PRO A 523 -7.94 8.60 -2.84
CA PRO A 523 -6.75 8.47 -3.68
C PRO A 523 -6.54 9.66 -4.63
N ALA A 524 -7.61 10.27 -5.15
CA ALA A 524 -7.54 11.48 -5.98
C ALA A 524 -6.98 12.67 -5.20
N LEU A 525 -7.39 12.82 -3.93
CA LEU A 525 -6.85 13.85 -3.03
C LEU A 525 -5.35 13.66 -2.81
N CYS A 526 -4.90 12.42 -2.66
CA CYS A 526 -3.48 12.09 -2.50
C CYS A 526 -2.66 12.44 -3.76
N LEU A 527 -3.19 12.14 -4.95
CA LEU A 527 -2.58 12.50 -6.24
C LEU A 527 -2.49 14.02 -6.43
N GLY A 528 -3.52 14.76 -6.02
CA GLY A 528 -3.52 16.22 -6.03
C GLY A 528 -2.52 16.80 -5.02
N ALA A 529 -2.61 16.40 -3.76
CA ALA A 529 -1.86 17.00 -2.66
C ALA A 529 -0.34 16.76 -2.74
N GLY A 530 0.11 15.62 -3.28
CA GLY A 530 1.54 15.30 -3.42
C GLY A 530 2.38 16.40 -4.11
N PRO A 531 2.01 16.85 -5.32
CA PRO A 531 2.59 18.01 -5.99
C PRO A 531 2.63 19.29 -5.14
N LEU A 532 1.53 19.64 -4.45
CA LEU A 532 1.48 20.82 -3.58
C LEU A 532 2.49 20.73 -2.44
N LEU A 533 2.52 19.59 -1.73
CA LEU A 533 3.46 19.37 -0.64
C LEU A 533 4.91 19.43 -1.13
N ALA A 534 5.19 18.96 -2.34
CA ALA A 534 6.52 19.07 -2.94
C ALA A 534 6.90 20.50 -3.31
N VAL A 535 5.94 21.35 -3.70
CA VAL A 535 6.18 22.78 -3.93
C VAL A 535 6.47 23.48 -2.59
N LEU A 536 5.67 23.23 -1.56
CA LEU A 536 5.89 23.77 -0.21
C LEU A 536 7.27 23.34 0.32
N TRP A 537 7.65 22.08 0.14
CA TRP A 537 8.97 21.57 0.54
C TRP A 537 10.15 22.34 -0.05
N ARG A 538 10.00 22.93 -1.24
CA ARG A 538 11.06 23.70 -1.89
C ARG A 538 11.20 25.13 -1.35
N ARG A 539 10.21 25.66 -0.62
CA ARG A 539 10.19 27.03 -0.07
C ARG A 539 10.97 27.18 1.25
N GLY A 540 12.15 26.55 1.34
CA GLY A 540 13.00 26.64 2.53
C GLY A 540 12.47 25.86 3.74
N TRP A 541 12.95 26.20 4.94
CA TRP A 541 12.66 25.46 6.18
C TRP A 541 11.18 25.54 6.57
N ALA A 542 10.57 26.73 6.51
CA ALA A 542 9.17 26.95 6.86
C ALA A 542 8.22 26.11 5.99
N GLY A 543 8.47 26.08 4.68
CA GLY A 543 7.69 25.26 3.75
C GLY A 543 7.84 23.75 3.99
N ARG A 544 9.02 23.29 4.42
CA ARG A 544 9.23 21.88 4.83
C ARG A 544 8.45 21.56 6.10
N THR A 545 8.48 22.44 7.10
CA THR A 545 7.73 22.27 8.35
C THR A 545 6.23 22.18 8.07
N VAL A 546 5.69 23.05 7.21
CA VAL A 546 4.29 23.00 6.79
C VAL A 546 3.98 21.69 6.06
N ALA A 547 4.81 21.27 5.10
CA ALA A 547 4.56 20.03 4.36
C ALA A 547 4.59 18.78 5.26
N VAL A 548 5.56 18.71 6.18
CA VAL A 548 5.64 17.64 7.19
C VAL A 548 4.47 17.71 8.15
N GLY A 549 4.10 18.90 8.62
CA GLY A 549 2.97 19.11 9.52
C GLY A 549 1.64 18.66 8.92
N ILE A 550 1.37 18.99 7.65
CA ILE A 550 0.18 18.52 6.92
C ILE A 550 0.17 16.99 6.85
N LEU A 551 1.29 16.38 6.45
CA LEU A 551 1.42 14.92 6.35
C LEU A 551 1.19 14.24 7.71
N LEU A 552 1.87 14.72 8.76
CA LEU A 552 1.76 14.17 10.11
C LEU A 552 0.34 14.33 10.66
N LEU A 553 -0.31 15.47 10.42
CA LEU A 553 -1.69 15.68 10.88
C LEU A 553 -2.66 14.70 10.21
N ILE A 554 -2.52 14.47 8.91
CA ILE A 554 -3.39 13.55 8.16
C ILE A 554 -3.17 12.10 8.63
N VAL A 555 -1.91 11.69 8.78
CA VAL A 555 -1.57 10.35 9.30
C VAL A 555 -2.05 10.19 10.74
N ALA A 556 -1.81 11.17 11.61
CA ALA A 556 -2.26 11.15 12.99
C ALA A 556 -3.79 11.09 13.09
N TYR A 557 -4.51 11.84 12.24
CA TYR A 557 -5.98 11.78 12.18
C TYR A 557 -6.48 10.38 11.83
N GLY A 558 -5.87 9.73 10.83
CA GLY A 558 -6.17 8.34 10.49
C GLY A 558 -5.89 7.36 11.63
N ILE A 559 -4.75 7.50 12.29
CA ILE A 559 -4.35 6.65 13.44
C ILE A 559 -5.32 6.84 14.61
N VAL A 560 -5.66 8.08 14.96
CA VAL A 560 -6.60 8.37 16.06
C VAL A 560 -7.95 7.74 15.78
N ARG A 561 -8.48 7.88 14.55
CA ARG A 561 -9.75 7.25 14.17
C ARG A 561 -9.68 5.73 14.28
N TRP A 562 -8.57 5.15 13.83
CA TRP A 562 -8.33 3.72 13.93
C TRP A 562 -8.30 3.24 15.40
N ILE A 563 -7.60 3.95 16.28
CA ILE A 563 -7.52 3.64 17.71
C ILE A 563 -8.89 3.79 18.39
N VAL A 564 -9.59 4.91 18.16
CA VAL A 564 -10.92 5.17 18.71
C VAL A 564 -11.87 4.03 18.33
N GLN A 565 -11.82 3.59 17.09
CA GLN A 565 -12.67 2.51 16.62
C GLN A 565 -12.35 1.15 17.26
N ILE A 566 -11.07 0.85 17.50
CA ILE A 566 -10.65 -0.36 18.24
C ILE A 566 -11.07 -0.29 19.70
N ARG A 567 -11.00 0.89 20.32
CA ARG A 567 -11.32 1.10 21.74
C ARG A 567 -12.83 1.10 22.01
N ASP A 568 -13.58 1.83 21.19
CA ASP A 568 -14.98 2.17 21.47
C ASP A 568 -15.98 1.39 20.63
N TYR A 569 -15.54 0.75 19.54
CA TYR A 569 -16.38 0.03 18.58
C TYR A 569 -17.64 0.80 18.19
N LEU A 570 -17.47 1.88 17.43
CA LEU A 570 -18.56 2.73 16.97
C LEU A 570 -19.23 2.07 15.75
N HIS A 571 -20.45 1.57 15.92
CA HIS A 571 -21.18 0.88 14.86
C HIS A 571 -22.06 1.80 14.03
#